data_AF-A0A969J5R4-F1
#
_entry.id   AF-A0A969J5R4-F1
#
_cell.length_a   1.000
_cell.length_b   1.000
_cell.length_c   1.000
_cell.angle_alpha   90.00
_cell.angle_beta   90.00
_cell.angle_gamma   90.00
#
_symmetry.space_group_name_H-M   'P 1'
#
loop_
_entity.id
_entity.type
_entity.pdbx_description
1 polymer ?
#
loop_
_entity_poly.entity_id
_entity_poly.type
_entity_poly.pdbx_seq_one_letter_code
_entity_poly.pdbx_strand_id
1 'polypeptide(L)'
;MNLLKPLIAILLAFSVSIATALPVFAADIVDTAVSAGSFDTLVAAVKAAGLVDTLKGAGPFTVFAPTDEAFADLPDGTVDNLLKPENKEKLSNVLLYHVVKGKVTSGQLKSGSVTTVQGEPLKVSVGKEVQVNDAVVIKADISTDNGVIHVIDKVLIP
;
A
#
# COMPACT_ATOMS: atom_id res chain seq x y z
N MET A 1 68.85 15.47 -42.37
CA MET A 1 68.01 14.90 -43.44
C MET A 1 66.57 14.93 -42.95
N ASN A 2 65.74 15.75 -43.60
CA ASN A 2 64.29 15.83 -43.40
C ASN A 2 63.65 14.44 -43.53
N LEU A 3 62.49 14.22 -42.89
CA LEU A 3 61.24 13.80 -43.56
C LEU A 3 60.11 13.56 -42.52
N LEU A 4 59.05 14.37 -42.65
CA LEU A 4 57.61 14.14 -42.38
C LEU A 4 57.06 13.85 -40.95
N LYS A 5 56.29 14.84 -40.43
CA LYS A 5 54.81 14.89 -40.14
C LYS A 5 54.07 13.61 -39.67
N PRO A 6 52.84 13.67 -39.07
CA PRO A 6 52.17 14.72 -38.28
C PRO A 6 51.32 14.22 -37.05
N LEU A 7 50.91 15.15 -36.18
CA LEU A 7 49.57 15.32 -35.56
C LEU A 7 48.71 14.07 -35.23
N ILE A 8 48.55 13.72 -33.94
CA ILE A 8 47.30 13.09 -33.42
C ILE A 8 47.04 13.62 -32.00
N ALA A 9 46.04 14.51 -31.89
CA ALA A 9 45.43 14.88 -30.62
C ALA A 9 44.50 13.74 -30.18
N ILE A 10 44.87 13.01 -29.13
CA ILE A 10 44.00 11.98 -28.52
C ILE A 10 43.17 12.67 -27.44
N LEU A 11 41.97 13.07 -27.83
CA LEU A 11 40.91 13.51 -26.92
C LEU A 11 40.36 12.27 -26.21
N LEU A 12 40.81 12.02 -24.98
CA LEU A 12 40.25 10.99 -24.11
C LEU A 12 38.87 11.47 -23.61
N ALA A 13 37.83 11.14 -24.38
CA ALA A 13 36.45 11.30 -23.95
C ALA A 13 36.16 10.26 -22.86
N PHE A 14 36.20 10.69 -21.60
CA PHE A 14 35.72 9.92 -20.46
C PHE A 14 34.19 9.96 -20.50
N SER A 15 33.56 8.96 -21.11
CA SER A 15 32.11 8.81 -21.11
C SER A 15 31.65 8.44 -19.70
N VAL A 16 31.31 9.45 -18.89
CA VAL A 16 30.55 9.23 -17.65
C VAL A 16 29.17 8.77 -18.06
N SER A 17 28.96 7.46 -18.03
CA SER A 17 27.63 6.87 -18.12
C SER A 17 26.92 7.17 -16.80
N ILE A 18 26.24 8.32 -16.73
CA ILE A 18 25.28 8.56 -15.65
C ILE A 18 24.13 7.60 -15.94
N ALA A 19 24.17 6.43 -15.31
CA ALA A 19 22.99 5.61 -15.15
C ALA A 19 22.03 6.44 -14.29
N THR A 20 21.23 7.29 -14.93
CA THR A 20 19.99 7.78 -14.36
C THR A 20 19.14 6.53 -14.18
N ALA A 21 19.24 5.90 -13.00
CA ALA A 21 18.20 5.03 -12.52
C ALA A 21 16.94 5.89 -12.58
N LEU A 22 16.13 5.67 -13.62
CA LEU A 22 14.76 6.13 -13.60
C LEU A 22 14.21 5.66 -12.26
N PRO A 23 13.50 6.51 -11.50
CA PRO A 23 12.74 5.98 -10.39
C PRO A 23 11.85 4.93 -11.03
N VAL A 24 12.10 3.66 -10.75
CA VAL A 24 11.11 2.62 -10.95
C VAL A 24 9.92 3.19 -10.21
N PHE A 25 8.88 3.60 -10.94
CA PHE A 25 7.57 3.90 -10.36
C PHE A 25 7.08 2.55 -9.83
N ALA A 26 7.66 2.13 -8.72
CA ALA A 26 7.23 1.02 -7.92
C ALA A 26 5.86 1.46 -7.40
N ALA A 27 4.82 0.80 -7.88
CA ALA A 27 3.46 1.08 -7.45
C ALA A 27 3.32 0.50 -6.03
N ASP A 28 3.78 1.27 -5.05
CA ASP A 28 3.55 0.99 -3.64
C ASP A 28 2.03 0.88 -3.38
N ILE A 29 1.65 0.34 -2.23
CA ILE A 29 0.23 0.27 -1.80
C ILE A 29 -0.50 1.61 -1.99
N VAL A 30 0.17 2.72 -1.65
CA VAL A 30 -0.41 4.06 -1.76
C VAL A 30 -0.56 4.49 -3.22
N ASP A 31 0.45 4.25 -4.06
CA ASP A 31 0.42 4.62 -5.48
C ASP A 31 -0.59 3.76 -6.27
N THR A 32 -0.75 2.49 -5.89
CA THR A 32 -1.79 1.58 -6.42
C THR A 32 -3.19 2.03 -5.99
N ALA A 33 -3.36 2.46 -4.74
CA ALA A 33 -4.63 2.98 -4.24
C ALA A 33 -5.04 4.28 -4.96
N VAL A 34 -4.09 5.21 -5.15
CA VAL A 34 -4.31 6.44 -5.91
C VAL A 34 -4.65 6.15 -7.38
N SER A 35 -3.96 5.18 -7.99
CA SER A 35 -4.20 4.80 -9.39
C SER A 35 -5.54 4.10 -9.61
N ALA A 36 -6.09 3.46 -8.58
CA ALA A 36 -7.38 2.79 -8.65
C ALA A 36 -8.58 3.75 -8.50
N GLY A 37 -8.38 4.98 -8.00
CA GLY A 37 -9.40 6.04 -7.96
C GLY A 37 -10.65 5.74 -7.12
N SER A 38 -10.62 4.69 -6.29
CA SER A 38 -11.71 4.28 -5.39
C SER A 38 -11.23 4.13 -3.94
N PHE A 39 -10.10 4.75 -3.62
CA PHE A 39 -9.45 4.70 -2.30
C PHE A 39 -8.99 6.09 -1.83
N ASP A 40 -9.55 7.17 -2.38
CA ASP A 40 -9.11 8.53 -2.06
C ASP A 40 -9.31 8.85 -0.57
N THR A 41 -10.39 8.34 0.03
CA THR A 41 -10.68 8.48 1.47
C THR A 41 -9.62 7.79 2.33
N LEU A 42 -9.20 6.59 1.92
CA LEU A 42 -8.16 5.82 2.61
C LEU A 42 -6.79 6.52 2.53
N VAL A 43 -6.43 7.03 1.35
CA VAL A 43 -5.17 7.77 1.17
C VAL A 43 -5.16 9.05 2.01
N ALA A 44 -6.28 9.78 2.05
CA ALA A 44 -6.43 10.95 2.91
C ALA A 44 -6.30 10.58 4.40
N ALA A 45 -6.93 9.48 4.82
CA ALA A 45 -6.83 8.97 6.19
C ALA A 45 -5.39 8.59 6.57
N VAL A 46 -4.68 7.85 5.71
CA VAL A 46 -3.28 7.45 5.91
C VAL A 46 -2.36 8.67 6.04
N LYS A 47 -2.58 9.69 5.19
CA LYS A 47 -1.84 10.96 5.27
C LYS A 47 -2.15 11.70 6.58
N ALA A 48 -3.41 11.78 6.98
CA ALA A 48 -3.82 12.43 8.23
C ALA A 48 -3.25 11.71 9.46
N ALA A 49 -3.23 10.38 9.44
CA ALA A 49 -2.65 9.51 10.47
C ALA A 49 -1.11 9.55 10.51
N GLY A 50 -0.45 9.95 9.42
CA GLY A 50 1.01 9.93 9.31
C GLY A 50 1.57 8.52 9.14
N LEU A 51 0.77 7.60 8.59
CA LEU A 51 1.17 6.20 8.38
C LEU A 51 1.78 5.93 7.00
N VAL A 52 1.94 6.97 6.17
CA VAL A 52 2.51 6.86 4.83
C VAL A 52 3.89 6.21 4.87
N ASP A 53 4.77 6.61 5.79
CA ASP A 53 6.11 6.05 5.90
C ASP A 53 6.09 4.59 6.38
N THR A 54 5.15 4.24 7.25
CA THR A 54 4.94 2.85 7.71
C THR A 54 4.45 1.96 6.57
N LEU A 55 3.50 2.46 5.77
CA LEU A 55 2.93 1.74 4.62
C LEU A 55 3.82 1.78 3.37
N LYS A 56 4.81 2.66 3.30
CA LYS A 56 5.90 2.66 2.30
C LYS A 56 7.16 1.94 2.80
N GLY A 57 7.15 1.43 4.04
CA GLY A 57 8.27 0.69 4.60
C GLY A 57 8.59 -0.60 3.82
N ALA A 58 9.76 -1.19 4.10
CA ALA A 58 10.20 -2.46 3.51
C ALA A 58 9.30 -3.62 3.99
N GLY A 59 8.17 -3.80 3.31
CA GLY A 59 7.25 -4.91 3.50
C GLY A 59 7.84 -6.25 3.07
N PRO A 60 7.13 -7.35 3.36
CA PRO A 60 5.77 -7.46 2.84
C PRO A 60 4.67 -7.11 3.83
N PHE A 61 3.69 -6.33 3.37
CA PHE A 61 2.44 -6.05 4.07
C PHE A 61 1.24 -6.60 3.29
N THR A 62 0.20 -7.01 4.01
CA THR A 62 -1.10 -7.30 3.43
C THR A 62 -2.08 -6.25 3.91
N VAL A 63 -2.65 -5.48 2.98
CA VAL A 63 -3.56 -4.37 3.30
C VAL A 63 -4.95 -4.70 2.82
N PHE A 64 -5.91 -4.68 3.74
CA PHE A 64 -7.31 -4.78 3.42
C PHE A 64 -7.83 -3.36 3.15
N ALA A 65 -8.03 -3.00 1.88
CA ALA A 65 -8.40 -1.64 1.50
C ALA A 65 -9.92 -1.56 1.24
N PRO A 66 -10.70 -0.90 2.11
CA PRO A 66 -12.10 -0.59 1.82
C PRO A 66 -12.21 0.42 0.67
N THR A 67 -13.20 0.21 -0.21
CA THR A 67 -13.52 1.18 -1.27
C THR A 67 -14.14 2.45 -0.69
N ASP A 68 -14.18 3.54 -1.46
CA ASP A 68 -14.91 4.74 -1.06
C ASP A 68 -16.41 4.45 -0.83
N GLU A 69 -16.99 3.46 -1.53
CA GLU A 69 -18.34 2.97 -1.27
C GLU A 69 -18.46 2.34 0.13
N ALA A 70 -17.47 1.56 0.55
CA ALA A 70 -17.43 0.97 1.89
C ALA A 70 -17.37 2.05 3.00
N PHE A 71 -16.71 3.18 2.73
CA PHE A 71 -16.72 4.34 3.62
C PHE A 71 -18.06 5.07 3.60
N ALA A 72 -18.73 5.16 2.44
CA ALA A 72 -20.04 5.76 2.30
C ALA A 72 -21.16 4.91 2.93
N ASP A 73 -20.99 3.59 2.99
CA ASP A 73 -21.91 2.65 3.64
C ASP A 73 -21.84 2.72 5.18
N LEU A 74 -20.84 3.39 5.76
CA LEU A 74 -20.81 3.65 7.19
C LEU A 74 -21.90 4.66 7.57
N PRO A 75 -22.52 4.53 8.75
CA PRO A 75 -23.53 5.47 9.20
C PRO A 75 -22.98 6.90 9.24
N ASP A 76 -23.79 7.85 8.75
CA ASP A 76 -23.45 9.26 8.63
C ASP A 76 -22.80 9.79 9.92
N GLY A 77 -21.64 10.43 9.77
CA GLY A 77 -20.84 10.97 10.86
C GLY A 77 -19.79 10.01 11.45
N THR A 78 -19.73 8.73 11.05
CA THR A 78 -18.66 7.83 11.48
C THR A 78 -17.33 8.22 10.83
N VAL A 79 -17.32 8.45 9.51
CA VAL A 79 -16.14 8.89 8.77
C VAL A 79 -15.69 10.27 9.23
N ASP A 80 -16.62 11.22 9.37
CA ASP A 80 -16.30 12.56 9.89
C ASP A 80 -15.72 12.48 11.30
N ASN A 81 -16.26 11.63 12.17
CA ASN A 81 -15.68 11.40 13.48
C ASN A 81 -14.27 10.81 13.39
N LEU A 82 -14.04 9.81 12.52
CA LEU A 82 -12.72 9.22 12.33
C LEU A 82 -11.70 10.20 11.75
N LEU A 83 -12.13 11.13 10.89
CA LEU A 83 -11.28 12.17 10.28
C LEU A 83 -11.03 13.36 11.21
N LYS A 84 -11.71 13.47 12.36
CA LYS A 84 -11.43 14.53 13.34
C LYS A 84 -10.00 14.40 13.86
N PRO A 85 -9.28 15.53 14.05
CA PRO A 85 -7.92 15.52 14.59
C PRO A 85 -7.85 14.90 16.00
N GLU A 86 -8.91 15.04 16.79
CA GLU A 86 -9.07 14.43 18.12
C GLU A 86 -9.11 12.89 18.07
N ASN A 87 -9.52 12.31 16.94
CA ASN A 87 -9.59 10.87 16.72
C ASN A 87 -8.44 10.36 15.85
N LYS A 88 -7.39 11.15 15.61
CA LYS A 88 -6.23 10.74 14.82
C LYS A 88 -5.60 9.43 15.33
N GLU A 89 -5.55 9.22 16.64
CA GLU A 89 -5.07 7.95 17.21
C GLU A 89 -5.98 6.78 16.86
N LYS A 90 -7.31 6.97 16.91
CA LYS A 90 -8.29 5.96 16.49
C LYS A 90 -8.17 5.68 15.00
N LEU A 91 -8.02 6.71 14.18
CA LEU A 91 -7.80 6.58 12.74
C LEU A 91 -6.53 5.77 12.46
N SER A 92 -5.43 6.08 13.13
CA SER A 92 -4.21 5.29 13.04
C SER A 92 -4.45 3.83 13.43
N ASN A 93 -5.15 3.56 14.54
CA ASN A 93 -5.46 2.19 14.96
C ASN A 93 -6.34 1.46 13.94
N VAL A 94 -7.36 2.11 13.41
CA VAL A 94 -8.22 1.55 12.34
C VAL A 94 -7.38 1.22 11.11
N LEU A 95 -6.53 2.15 10.66
CA LEU A 95 -5.66 1.90 9.51
C LEU A 95 -4.66 0.77 9.77
N LEU A 96 -4.06 0.71 10.96
CA LEU A 96 -3.16 -0.38 11.35
C LEU A 96 -3.89 -1.73 11.52
N TYR A 97 -5.20 -1.71 11.81
CA TYR A 97 -6.04 -2.90 11.90
C TYR A 97 -6.33 -3.49 10.50
N HIS A 98 -6.40 -2.64 9.48
CA HIS A 98 -6.49 -3.07 8.08
C HIS A 98 -5.17 -3.64 7.53
N VAL A 99 -4.07 -3.49 8.27
CA VAL A 99 -2.74 -3.91 7.82
C VAL A 99 -2.31 -5.13 8.61
N VAL A 100 -1.85 -6.15 7.89
CA VAL A 100 -1.28 -7.36 8.46
C VAL A 100 0.17 -7.46 8.02
N LYS A 101 1.08 -7.79 8.96
CA LYS A 101 2.48 -8.04 8.61
C LYS A 101 2.60 -9.39 7.90
N GLY A 102 3.34 -9.42 6.80
CA GLY A 102 3.52 -10.61 5.98
C GLY A 102 2.73 -10.53 4.67
N LYS A 103 3.17 -11.32 3.69
CA LYS A 103 2.50 -11.46 2.39
C LYS A 103 1.51 -12.62 2.49
N VAL A 104 0.22 -12.32 2.58
CA VAL A 104 -0.83 -13.35 2.57
C VAL A 104 -1.69 -13.14 1.34
N THR A 105 -1.43 -13.95 0.31
CA THR A 105 -2.25 -14.02 -0.90
C THR A 105 -3.52 -14.81 -0.65
N SER A 106 -4.55 -14.67 -1.47
CA SER A 106 -5.82 -15.39 -1.33
C SER A 106 -5.65 -16.91 -1.25
N GLY A 107 -4.73 -17.48 -2.04
CA GLY A 107 -4.41 -18.91 -1.99
C GLY A 107 -3.71 -19.38 -0.71
N GLN A 108 -3.21 -18.43 0.11
CA GLN A 108 -2.62 -18.68 1.43
C GLN A 108 -3.55 -18.24 2.56
N LEU A 109 -4.62 -17.50 2.27
CA LEU A 109 -5.64 -17.19 3.25
C LEU A 109 -6.28 -18.51 3.67
N LYS A 110 -6.27 -18.75 4.98
CA LYS A 110 -6.97 -19.85 5.62
C LYS A 110 -7.90 -19.25 6.65
N SER A 111 -9.03 -19.92 6.87
CA SER A 111 -9.93 -19.56 7.96
C SER A 111 -9.16 -19.59 9.29
N GLY A 112 -9.11 -18.46 9.98
CA GLY A 112 -8.29 -18.30 11.18
C GLY A 112 -8.17 -16.85 11.61
N SER A 113 -7.42 -16.63 12.68
CA SER A 113 -7.10 -15.30 13.18
C SER A 113 -5.69 -14.90 12.74
N VAL A 114 -5.55 -13.72 12.14
CA VAL A 114 -4.28 -13.12 11.75
C VAL A 114 -4.02 -11.89 12.60
N THR A 115 -2.81 -11.76 13.15
CA THR A 115 -2.47 -10.59 13.97
C THR A 115 -2.21 -9.38 13.07
N THR A 116 -2.95 -8.31 13.30
CA THR A 116 -2.78 -7.03 12.59
C THR A 116 -1.56 -6.26 13.11
N VAL A 117 -1.16 -5.20 12.40
CA VAL A 117 -0.10 -4.30 12.91
C VAL A 117 -0.57 -3.55 14.17
N GLN A 118 -1.87 -3.31 14.30
CA GLN A 118 -2.46 -2.70 15.49
C GLN A 118 -2.28 -3.59 16.74
N GLY A 119 -2.27 -4.92 16.56
CA GLY A 119 -2.02 -5.92 17.61
C GLY A 119 -3.20 -6.85 17.86
N GLU A 120 -4.41 -6.45 17.48
CA GLU A 120 -5.60 -7.28 17.60
C GLU A 120 -5.71 -8.34 16.48
N PRO A 121 -6.33 -9.49 16.79
CA PRO A 121 -6.56 -10.54 15.80
C PRO A 121 -7.69 -10.15 14.84
N LEU A 122 -7.38 -10.19 13.56
CA LEU A 122 -8.34 -10.09 12.47
C LEU A 122 -8.82 -11.48 12.09
N LYS A 123 -10.14 -11.70 12.07
CA LYS A 123 -10.70 -13.00 11.72
C LYS A 123 -10.87 -13.10 10.22
N VAL A 124 -10.12 -13.99 9.58
CA VAL A 124 -10.32 -14.33 8.17
C VAL A 124 -11.13 -15.62 8.10
N SER A 125 -12.13 -15.65 7.21
CA SER A 125 -12.95 -16.82 6.92
C SER A 125 -12.90 -17.09 5.43
N VAL A 126 -12.37 -18.25 5.05
CA VAL A 126 -12.27 -18.69 3.65
C VAL A 126 -13.29 -19.79 3.42
N GLY A 127 -14.37 -19.45 2.73
CA GLY A 127 -15.47 -20.35 2.40
C GLY A 127 -15.73 -20.36 0.89
N LYS A 128 -16.97 -20.06 0.48
CA LYS A 128 -17.30 -19.78 -0.93
C LYS A 128 -16.69 -18.45 -1.40
N GLU A 129 -16.58 -17.50 -0.48
CA GLU A 129 -15.94 -16.20 -0.65
C GLU A 129 -14.98 -15.98 0.54
N VAL A 130 -14.02 -15.09 0.37
CA VAL A 130 -13.11 -14.68 1.43
C VAL A 130 -13.76 -13.54 2.21
N GLN A 131 -13.92 -13.73 3.52
CA GLN A 131 -14.45 -12.73 4.43
C GLN A 131 -13.42 -12.40 5.50
N VAL A 132 -13.41 -11.15 5.92
CA VAL A 132 -12.50 -10.58 6.91
C VAL A 132 -13.37 -9.85 7.93
N ASN A 133 -13.51 -10.43 9.13
CA ASN A 133 -14.58 -10.14 10.07
C ASN A 133 -15.96 -10.20 9.38
N ASP A 134 -16.61 -9.05 9.21
CA ASP A 134 -17.93 -8.88 8.57
C ASP A 134 -17.85 -8.27 7.15
N ALA A 135 -16.63 -8.06 6.65
CA ALA A 135 -16.34 -7.51 5.33
C ALA A 135 -16.06 -8.64 4.34
N VAL A 136 -16.61 -8.55 3.14
CA VAL A 136 -16.37 -9.45 2.02
C VAL A 136 -15.25 -8.90 1.15
N VAL A 137 -14.28 -9.75 0.80
CA VAL A 137 -13.22 -9.39 -0.14
C VAL A 137 -13.79 -9.42 -1.56
N ILE A 138 -14.05 -8.25 -2.14
CA ILE A 138 -14.56 -8.10 -3.49
C ILE A 138 -13.48 -8.30 -4.56
N LYS A 139 -12.22 -7.99 -4.23
CA LYS A 139 -11.08 -8.17 -5.14
C LYS A 139 -9.82 -8.48 -4.35
N ALA A 140 -9.32 -9.70 -4.46
CA ALA A 140 -8.11 -10.14 -3.79
C ALA A 140 -6.87 -10.07 -4.70
N ASP A 141 -5.69 -10.23 -4.11
CA ASP A 141 -4.40 -10.43 -4.79
C ASP A 141 -3.92 -9.29 -5.69
N ILE A 142 -4.21 -8.05 -5.31
CA ILE A 142 -3.61 -6.90 -5.98
C ILE A 142 -2.15 -6.82 -5.52
N SER A 143 -1.23 -7.29 -6.37
CA SER A 143 0.20 -7.26 -6.08
C SER A 143 0.71 -5.83 -6.13
N THR A 144 1.45 -5.46 -5.09
CA THR A 144 2.17 -4.18 -4.96
C THR A 144 3.62 -4.47 -4.66
N ASP A 145 4.52 -3.50 -4.85
CA ASP A 145 5.96 -3.73 -4.67
C ASP A 145 6.32 -4.10 -3.22
N ASN A 146 5.56 -3.57 -2.26
CA ASN A 146 5.79 -3.78 -0.83
C ASN A 146 4.73 -4.67 -0.16
N GLY A 147 3.87 -5.35 -0.93
CA GLY A 147 2.77 -6.09 -0.33
C GLY A 147 1.70 -6.64 -1.26
N VAL A 148 0.54 -6.92 -0.68
CA VAL A 148 -0.69 -7.33 -1.38
C VAL A 148 -1.85 -6.51 -0.84
N ILE A 149 -2.69 -5.98 -1.74
CA ILE A 149 -3.95 -5.34 -1.38
C ILE A 149 -5.09 -6.33 -1.62
N HIS A 150 -5.98 -6.44 -0.64
CA HIS A 150 -7.28 -7.09 -0.76
C HIS A 150 -8.36 -6.02 -0.60
N VAL A 151 -9.15 -5.81 -1.62
CA VAL A 151 -10.25 -4.86 -1.61
C VAL A 151 -11.43 -5.47 -0.89
N ILE A 152 -11.99 -4.73 0.06
CA ILE A 152 -13.14 -5.12 0.87
C ILE A 152 -14.32 -4.17 0.67
N ASP A 153 -15.53 -4.68 0.87
CA ASP A 153 -16.78 -3.91 0.76
C ASP A 153 -17.15 -3.12 2.03
N LYS A 154 -16.45 -3.33 3.16
CA LYS A 154 -16.73 -2.65 4.43
C LYS A 154 -15.46 -2.23 5.14
N VAL A 155 -15.55 -1.14 5.89
CA VAL A 155 -14.45 -0.69 6.77
C VAL A 155 -14.38 -1.57 8.03
N LEU A 156 -13.18 -2.03 8.36
CA LEU A 156 -12.91 -2.81 9.56
C LEU A 156 -12.66 -1.89 10.76
N ILE A 157 -13.49 -2.01 11.78
CA ILE A 157 -13.34 -1.27 13.04
C ILE A 157 -13.04 -2.29 14.14
N PRO A 158 -11.91 -2.16 14.87
CA PRO A 158 -11.61 -2.99 16.03
C PRO A 158 -12.60 -2.76 17.18
#